data_AF-A0A3N5F1K9-F1
#
_entry.id   AF-A0A3N5F1K9-F1
#
_cell.length_a   1.000
_cell.length_b   1.000
_cell.length_c   1.000
_cell.angle_alpha   90.00
_cell.angle_beta   90.00
_cell.angle_gamma   90.00
#
_symmetry.space_group_name_H-M   'P 1'
#
loop_
_entity.id
_entity.type
_entity.pdbx_description
1 polymer ?
#
loop_
_entity_poly.entity_id
_entity_poly.type
_entity_poly.pdbx_seq_one_letter_code
_entity_poly.pdbx_strand_id
1 'polypeptide(L)'
;MKPLEDLRARLDVLDRKLLEIVAERQALGAEIDAVKRATGQSTRDFGREREVLLRARVDARDLGVAPALAETLLRSLIRGSLTTQEQARVAAQGAGTGRSALVIGGRGKMGRWMADFLASQGFRLTIADPAGAVPGYEWLADWHESALDHDLIVVATPLRIANELLVALAARRPRGLIFDLGSLKTPLLTGLAALREAGCSVTSVHPMFGPDTELLSGRHVIFVDLGHGGALDQARGLFASTMAELVVMELEEHDRLIAFVLGLSHALNIAFFTALAESGEAVPRLARMS
;
A
#
# COMPACT_ATOMS: atom_id res chain seq x y z
N MET A 1 17.40 8.08 -48.88
CA MET A 1 16.50 8.25 -47.71
C MET A 1 16.43 6.89 -47.03
N LYS A 2 16.67 6.76 -45.72
CA LYS A 2 16.53 5.45 -45.07
C LYS A 2 15.04 5.05 -45.10
N PRO A 3 14.68 3.84 -45.52
CA PRO A 3 13.31 3.33 -45.41
C PRO A 3 12.83 3.45 -43.96
N LEU A 4 11.56 3.81 -43.77
CA LEU A 4 10.95 3.95 -42.46
C LEU A 4 11.05 2.64 -41.65
N GLU A 5 10.92 1.50 -42.31
CA GLU A 5 11.02 0.17 -41.70
C GLU A 5 12.42 -0.10 -41.15
N ASP A 6 13.48 0.27 -41.87
CA ASP A 6 14.87 0.12 -41.39
C ASP A 6 15.16 0.97 -40.15
N LEU A 7 14.54 2.15 -40.05
CA LEU A 7 14.67 3.00 -38.86
C LEU A 7 13.93 2.40 -37.66
N ARG A 8 12.74 1.82 -37.87
CA ARG A 8 11.97 1.13 -36.82
C ARG A 8 12.71 -0.11 -36.31
N ALA A 9 13.22 -0.95 -37.21
CA ALA A 9 13.99 -2.13 -36.82
C ALA A 9 15.24 -1.76 -36.00
N ARG A 10 15.90 -0.63 -36.33
CA ARG A 10 17.03 -0.13 -35.52
C ARG A 10 16.60 0.39 -34.15
N LEU A 11 15.40 0.97 -34.03
CA LEU A 11 14.83 1.36 -32.73
C LEU A 11 14.54 0.12 -31.88
N ASP A 12 13.93 -0.92 -32.43
CA ASP A 12 13.63 -2.16 -31.69
C ASP A 12 14.90 -2.80 -31.08
N VAL A 13 16.00 -2.78 -31.84
CA VAL A 13 17.31 -3.26 -31.36
C VAL A 13 17.87 -2.38 -30.23
N LEU A 14 17.68 -1.06 -30.32
CA LEU A 14 18.11 -0.12 -29.26
C LEU A 14 17.27 -0.30 -28.00
N ASP A 15 15.95 -0.43 -28.14
CA ASP A 15 15.03 -0.63 -27.03
C ASP A 15 15.35 -1.91 -26.25
N ARG A 16 15.68 -3.00 -26.97
CA ARG A 16 16.15 -4.22 -26.33
C ARG A 16 17.45 -4.01 -25.54
N LYS A 17 18.43 -3.28 -26.09
CA LYS A 17 19.68 -2.97 -25.38
C LYS A 17 19.45 -2.10 -24.16
N LEU A 18 18.51 -1.15 -24.22
CA LEU A 18 18.11 -0.35 -23.07
C LEU A 18 17.58 -1.25 -21.95
N LEU A 19 16.72 -2.24 -22.28
CA LEU A 19 16.20 -3.20 -21.30
C LEU A 19 17.30 -4.09 -20.71
N GLU A 20 18.28 -4.52 -21.50
CA GLU A 20 19.44 -5.29 -21.02
C GLU A 20 20.27 -4.48 -20.01
N ILE A 21 20.54 -3.20 -20.29
CA ILE A 21 21.23 -2.28 -19.36
C ILE A 21 20.40 -2.03 -18.10
N VAL A 22 19.08 -1.91 -18.23
CA VAL A 22 18.18 -1.76 -17.08
C VAL A 22 18.23 -2.99 -16.19
N ALA A 23 18.26 -4.20 -16.76
CA ALA A 23 18.38 -5.45 -16.00
C ALA A 23 19.72 -5.52 -15.25
N GLU A 24 20.83 -5.18 -15.91
CA GLU A 24 22.16 -5.11 -15.26
C GLU A 24 22.17 -4.10 -14.10
N ARG A 25 21.60 -2.91 -14.32
CA ARG A 25 21.46 -1.89 -13.27
C ARG A 25 20.65 -2.40 -12.07
N GLN A 26 19.57 -3.15 -12.31
CA GLN A 26 18.76 -3.74 -11.24
C GLN A 26 19.53 -4.82 -10.47
N ALA A 27 20.31 -5.66 -11.15
CA ALA A 27 21.16 -6.66 -10.51
C ALA A 27 22.20 -6.01 -9.57
N LEU A 28 22.89 -4.97 -10.05
CA LEU A 28 23.79 -4.17 -9.20
C LEU A 28 23.06 -3.52 -8.02
N GLY A 29 21.84 -3.04 -8.23
CA GLY A 29 20.98 -2.52 -7.15
C GLY A 29 20.66 -3.58 -6.08
N ALA A 30 20.45 -4.83 -6.47
CA ALA A 30 20.21 -5.94 -5.55
C ALA A 30 21.48 -6.33 -4.77
N GLU A 31 22.65 -6.32 -5.41
CA GLU A 31 23.93 -6.54 -4.74
C GLU A 31 24.23 -5.44 -3.71
N ILE A 32 24.01 -4.17 -4.07
CA ILE A 32 24.14 -3.04 -3.15
C ILE A 32 23.20 -3.20 -1.95
N ASP A 33 21.94 -3.60 -2.17
CA ASP A 33 21.00 -3.86 -1.07
C ASP A 33 21.47 -5.01 -0.16
N ALA A 34 22.00 -6.09 -0.72
CA ALA A 34 22.56 -7.18 0.07
C ALA A 34 23.71 -6.71 0.98
N VAL A 35 24.60 -5.85 0.46
CA VAL A 35 25.68 -5.23 1.24
C VAL A 35 25.13 -4.28 2.31
N LYS A 36 24.16 -3.43 1.97
CA LYS A 36 23.50 -2.54 2.93
C LYS A 36 22.85 -3.32 4.07
N ARG A 37 22.17 -4.43 3.77
CA ARG A 37 21.57 -5.33 4.76
C ARG A 37 22.63 -5.94 5.68
N ALA A 38 23.74 -6.43 5.13
CA ALA A 38 24.85 -6.97 5.93
C ALA A 38 25.51 -5.92 6.83
N THR A 39 25.41 -4.63 6.48
CA THR A 39 26.03 -3.51 7.20
C THR A 39 25.04 -2.69 8.03
N GLY A 40 23.76 -3.09 8.10
CA GLY A 40 22.71 -2.40 8.86
C GLY A 40 22.29 -1.03 8.31
N GLN A 41 22.59 -0.73 7.04
CA GLN A 41 22.22 0.53 6.40
C GLN A 41 20.80 0.50 5.84
N SER A 42 20.14 1.66 5.80
CA SER A 42 18.82 1.82 5.18
C SER A 42 18.85 1.49 3.68
N THR A 43 17.86 0.73 3.22
CA THR A 43 17.63 0.45 1.80
C THR A 43 17.52 1.74 1.00
N ARG A 44 16.77 2.73 1.51
CA ARG A 44 16.57 4.02 0.86
C ARG A 44 17.59 5.07 1.33
N ASP A 45 18.19 5.76 0.36
CA ASP A 45 19.12 6.86 0.60
C ASP A 45 18.74 8.06 -0.29
N PHE A 46 18.04 9.02 0.33
CA PHE A 46 17.59 10.24 -0.35
C PHE A 46 18.75 11.11 -0.86
N GLY A 47 19.88 11.10 -0.16
CA GLY A 47 21.07 11.84 -0.57
C GLY A 47 21.64 11.27 -1.87
N ARG A 48 21.76 9.94 -1.92
CA ARG A 48 22.22 9.23 -3.11
C ARG A 48 21.24 9.32 -4.27
N GLU A 49 19.93 9.18 -4.03
CA GLU A 49 18.90 9.38 -5.06
C GLU A 49 19.01 10.76 -5.69
N ARG A 50 19.14 11.81 -4.86
CA ARG A 50 19.29 13.19 -5.34
C ARG A 50 20.55 13.36 -6.19
N GLU A 51 21.68 12.80 -5.76
CA GLU A 51 22.94 12.85 -6.52
C GLU A 51 22.80 12.19 -7.89
N VAL A 52 22.16 11.01 -7.96
CA VAL A 52 21.92 10.27 -9.20
C VAL A 52 21.07 11.09 -10.16
N LEU A 53 19.99 11.73 -9.67
CA LEU A 53 19.12 12.55 -10.51
C LEU A 53 19.81 13.84 -10.99
N LEU A 54 20.60 14.49 -10.13
CA LEU A 54 21.37 15.68 -10.53
C LEU A 54 22.42 15.34 -11.59
N ARG A 55 23.13 14.21 -11.43
CA ARG A 55 24.09 13.74 -12.42
C ARG A 55 23.42 13.41 -13.75
N ALA A 56 22.29 12.71 -13.72
CA ALA A 56 21.52 12.39 -14.93
C ALA A 56 21.13 13.63 -15.73
N ARG A 57 20.80 14.75 -15.06
CA ARG A 57 20.49 16.01 -15.75
C ARG A 57 21.71 16.64 -16.43
N VAL A 58 22.90 16.50 -15.85
CA VAL A 58 24.15 16.98 -16.44
C VAL A 58 24.50 16.13 -17.66
N ASP A 59 24.58 14.81 -17.49
CA ASP A 59 24.91 13.86 -18.56
C ASP A 59 23.94 13.97 -19.74
N ALA A 60 22.64 14.20 -19.46
CA ALA A 60 21.65 14.40 -20.50
C ALA A 60 21.95 15.60 -21.41
N ARG A 61 22.44 16.71 -20.85
CA ARG A 61 22.80 17.89 -21.64
C ARG A 61 23.97 17.58 -22.57
N ASP A 62 24.97 16.88 -22.08
CA ASP A 62 26.16 16.50 -22.85
C ASP A 62 25.80 15.55 -24.01
N LEU A 63 24.76 14.73 -23.83
CA LEU A 63 24.24 13.80 -24.84
C LEU A 63 23.15 14.40 -25.75
N GLY A 64 22.78 15.67 -25.57
CA GLY A 64 21.72 16.31 -26.34
C GLY A 64 20.30 15.82 -26.03
N VAL A 65 20.09 15.21 -24.85
CA VAL A 65 18.81 14.73 -24.35
C VAL A 65 18.19 15.76 -23.40
N ALA A 66 16.86 15.90 -23.43
CA ALA A 66 16.16 16.77 -22.50
C ALA A 66 16.42 16.32 -21.03
N PRO A 67 16.93 17.20 -20.13
CA PRO A 67 17.23 16.81 -18.76
C PRO A 67 16.04 16.24 -17.99
N ALA A 68 14.83 16.73 -18.28
CA ALA A 68 13.59 16.23 -17.67
C ALA A 68 13.29 14.77 -18.06
N LEU A 69 13.62 14.37 -19.30
CA LEU A 69 13.45 12.99 -19.75
C LEU A 69 14.41 12.06 -19.01
N ALA A 70 15.69 12.42 -18.93
CA ALA A 70 16.68 11.62 -18.19
C ALA A 70 16.34 11.50 -16.71
N GLU A 71 15.88 12.58 -16.08
CA GLU A 71 15.41 12.55 -14.69
C GLU A 71 14.22 11.60 -14.53
N THR A 72 13.25 11.66 -15.44
CA THR A 72 12.05 10.79 -15.42
C THR A 72 12.44 9.32 -15.54
N LEU A 73 13.33 8.98 -16.49
CA LEU A 73 13.83 7.62 -16.68
C LEU A 73 14.53 7.11 -15.41
N LEU A 74 15.50 7.86 -14.89
CA LEU A 74 16.28 7.43 -13.73
C LEU A 74 15.43 7.33 -12.46
N ARG A 75 14.47 8.24 -12.28
CA ARG A 75 13.49 8.18 -11.18
C ARG A 75 12.64 6.92 -11.27
N SER A 76 12.17 6.55 -12.46
CA SER A 76 11.42 5.31 -12.67
C SER A 76 12.26 4.06 -12.39
N LEU A 77 13.53 4.05 -12.81
CA LEU A 77 14.45 2.95 -12.53
C LEU A 77 14.77 2.81 -11.03
N ILE A 78 14.97 3.93 -10.33
CA ILE A 78 15.13 3.95 -8.87
C ILE A 78 13.89 3.37 -8.21
N ARG A 79 12.70 3.87 -8.58
CA ARG A 79 11.43 3.40 -8.02
C ARG A 79 11.25 1.90 -8.21
N GLY A 80 11.46 1.38 -9.43
CA GLY A 80 11.38 -0.04 -9.71
C GLY A 80 12.37 -0.88 -8.88
N SER A 81 13.59 -0.38 -8.68
CA SER A 81 14.59 -1.06 -7.83
C SER A 81 14.15 -1.12 -6.37
N LEU A 82 13.65 0.00 -5.82
CA LEU A 82 13.15 0.10 -4.46
C LEU A 82 11.93 -0.81 -4.23
N THR A 83 11.02 -0.91 -5.21
CA THR A 83 9.87 -1.83 -5.14
C THR A 83 10.32 -3.27 -4.97
N THR A 84 11.23 -3.76 -5.82
CA THR A 84 11.74 -5.13 -5.74
C THR A 84 12.46 -5.40 -4.41
N GLN A 85 13.24 -4.43 -3.92
CA GLN A 85 13.94 -4.53 -2.65
C GLN A 85 12.98 -4.60 -1.45
N GLU A 86 11.94 -3.76 -1.43
CA GLU A 86 10.92 -3.79 -0.38
C GLU A 86 10.19 -5.15 -0.35
N GLN A 87 9.74 -5.63 -1.51
CA GLN A 87 9.06 -6.92 -1.63
C GLN A 87 9.94 -8.08 -1.15
N ALA A 88 11.23 -8.09 -1.54
CA ALA A 88 12.18 -9.10 -1.07
C ALA A 88 12.38 -9.05 0.44
N ARG A 89 12.40 -7.85 1.05
CA ARG A 89 12.54 -7.68 2.50
C ARG A 89 11.30 -8.12 3.27
N VAL A 90 10.11 -7.77 2.77
CA VAL A 90 8.84 -8.22 3.33
C VAL A 90 8.75 -9.75 3.32
N ALA A 91 9.12 -10.38 2.20
CA ALA A 91 9.16 -11.83 2.08
C ALA A 91 10.23 -12.48 3.00
N ALA A 92 11.43 -11.90 3.06
CA ALA A 92 12.53 -12.46 3.86
C ALA A 92 12.31 -12.34 5.37
N GLN A 93 11.60 -11.31 5.85
CA GLN A 93 11.27 -11.19 7.27
C GLN A 93 10.28 -12.29 7.70
N GLY A 94 9.40 -12.73 6.80
CA GLY A 94 8.55 -13.91 7.00
C GLY A 94 7.72 -13.88 8.28
N ALA A 95 7.28 -12.69 8.73
CA ALA A 95 6.61 -12.49 10.03
C ALA A 95 5.29 -13.28 10.19
N GLY A 96 4.76 -13.79 9.07
CA GLY A 96 3.57 -14.64 9.01
C GLY A 96 3.84 -16.14 8.93
N THR A 97 5.10 -16.58 8.80
CA THR A 97 5.42 -18.00 8.60
C THR A 97 4.88 -18.84 9.76
N GLY A 98 4.00 -19.80 9.44
CA GLY A 98 3.35 -20.66 10.45
C GLY A 98 2.16 -20.02 11.18
N ARG A 99 1.76 -18.82 10.78
CA ARG A 99 0.59 -18.10 11.31
C ARG A 99 -0.54 -18.06 10.29
N SER A 100 -1.78 -17.94 10.76
CA SER A 100 -2.96 -17.79 9.90
C SER A 100 -3.59 -16.41 10.03
N ALA A 101 -4.19 -15.91 8.94
CA ALA A 101 -4.96 -14.68 8.99
C ALA A 101 -6.29 -14.79 8.23
N LEU A 102 -7.33 -14.18 8.80
CA LEU A 102 -8.65 -14.01 8.20
C LEU A 102 -8.76 -12.58 7.66
N VAL A 103 -9.13 -12.43 6.39
CA VAL A 103 -9.49 -11.11 5.83
C VAL A 103 -10.98 -11.11 5.51
N ILE A 104 -11.76 -10.39 6.30
CA ILE A 104 -13.19 -10.17 6.07
C ILE A 104 -13.34 -8.98 5.11
N GLY A 105 -14.01 -9.18 3.98
CA GLY A 105 -14.05 -8.19 2.88
C GLY A 105 -12.86 -8.27 1.92
N GLY A 106 -12.19 -9.43 1.85
CA GLY A 106 -10.97 -9.62 1.06
C GLY A 106 -11.14 -9.52 -0.46
N ARG A 107 -12.37 -9.53 -1.03
CA ARG A 107 -12.57 -9.19 -2.45
C ARG A 107 -12.57 -7.69 -2.72
N GLY A 108 -12.80 -6.87 -1.70
CA GLY A 108 -12.66 -5.42 -1.81
C GLY A 108 -11.22 -5.05 -2.19
N LYS A 109 -11.01 -3.92 -2.86
CA LYS A 109 -9.68 -3.56 -3.39
C LYS A 109 -8.60 -3.50 -2.29
N MET A 110 -8.89 -2.83 -1.17
CA MET A 110 -7.94 -2.77 -0.03
C MET A 110 -7.85 -4.08 0.75
N GLY A 111 -8.95 -4.84 0.85
CA GLY A 111 -8.92 -6.18 1.44
C GLY A 111 -8.03 -7.13 0.65
N ARG A 112 -8.10 -7.05 -0.69
CA ARG A 112 -7.25 -7.80 -1.60
C ARG A 112 -5.79 -7.39 -1.46
N TRP A 113 -5.51 -6.08 -1.45
CA TRP A 113 -4.16 -5.56 -1.22
C TRP A 113 -3.56 -6.07 0.10
N MET A 114 -4.35 -6.04 1.18
CA MET A 114 -3.91 -6.55 2.49
C MET A 114 -3.70 -8.06 2.47
N ALA A 115 -4.57 -8.82 1.80
CA ALA A 115 -4.38 -10.25 1.63
C ALA A 115 -3.07 -10.55 0.87
N ASP A 116 -2.83 -9.90 -0.27
CA ASP A 116 -1.60 -10.10 -1.03
C ASP A 116 -0.36 -9.69 -0.21
N PHE A 117 -0.45 -8.62 0.59
CA PHE A 117 0.63 -8.18 1.49
C PHE A 117 0.91 -9.22 2.60
N LEU A 118 -0.11 -9.74 3.29
CA LEU A 118 0.06 -10.76 4.33
C LEU A 118 0.53 -12.10 3.74
N ALA A 119 0.04 -12.49 2.56
CA ALA A 119 0.51 -13.68 1.86
C ALA A 119 2.01 -13.56 1.52
N SER A 120 2.47 -12.38 1.10
CA SER A 120 3.89 -12.11 0.84
C SER A 120 4.78 -12.26 2.09
N GLN A 121 4.21 -12.14 3.29
CA GLN A 121 4.89 -12.37 4.58
C GLN A 121 4.79 -13.82 5.08
N GLY A 122 4.15 -14.71 4.33
CA GLY A 122 4.04 -16.13 4.64
C GLY A 122 2.83 -16.53 5.48
N PHE A 123 1.84 -15.66 5.68
CA PHE A 123 0.60 -16.04 6.38
C PHE A 123 -0.22 -17.04 5.55
N ARG A 124 -0.82 -18.03 6.21
CA ARG A 124 -1.91 -18.83 5.61
C ARG A 124 -3.20 -18.01 5.64
N LEU A 125 -3.71 -17.67 4.46
CA LEU A 125 -4.87 -16.78 4.35
C LEU A 125 -6.19 -17.50 4.07
N THR A 126 -7.20 -17.04 4.81
CA THR A 126 -8.61 -17.28 4.54
C THR A 126 -9.28 -15.93 4.25
N ILE A 127 -10.03 -15.86 3.15
CA ILE A 127 -10.84 -14.68 2.78
C ILE A 127 -12.30 -15.00 3.05
N ALA A 128 -12.95 -14.19 3.89
CA ALA A 128 -14.39 -14.23 4.05
C ALA A 128 -15.02 -13.07 3.30
N ASP A 129 -15.79 -13.39 2.25
CA ASP A 129 -16.45 -12.36 1.44
C ASP A 129 -17.70 -12.94 0.73
N PRO A 130 -18.89 -12.33 0.90
CA PRO A 130 -20.11 -12.81 0.26
C PRO A 130 -20.10 -12.64 -1.27
N ALA A 131 -19.21 -11.80 -1.81
CA ALA A 131 -19.08 -11.60 -3.25
C ALA A 131 -18.32 -12.75 -3.96
N GLY A 132 -17.82 -13.74 -3.22
CA GLY A 132 -17.24 -14.97 -3.78
C GLY A 132 -15.74 -15.16 -3.47
N ALA A 133 -15.16 -16.21 -4.06
CA ALA A 133 -13.76 -16.56 -3.85
C ALA A 133 -12.79 -15.59 -4.55
N VAL A 134 -11.55 -15.56 -4.05
CA VAL A 134 -10.39 -14.94 -4.67
C VAL A 134 -9.41 -16.04 -5.04
N PRO A 135 -8.94 -16.13 -6.31
CA PRO A 135 -7.97 -17.15 -6.72
C PRO A 135 -6.70 -17.11 -5.87
N GLY A 136 -6.28 -18.28 -5.40
CA GLY A 136 -5.06 -18.44 -4.59
C GLY A 136 -5.28 -18.43 -3.07
N TYR A 137 -6.50 -18.20 -2.59
CA TYR A 137 -6.80 -18.14 -1.16
C TYR A 137 -7.95 -19.09 -0.77
N GLU A 138 -7.92 -19.58 0.47
CA GLU A 138 -9.07 -20.28 1.08
C GLU A 138 -10.23 -19.28 1.21
N TRP A 139 -11.47 -19.72 0.97
CA TRP A 139 -12.62 -18.83 0.91
C TRP A 139 -13.79 -19.32 1.76
N LEU A 140 -14.43 -18.36 2.43
CA LEU A 140 -15.69 -18.52 3.15
C LEU A 140 -16.72 -17.52 2.62
N ALA A 141 -17.94 -17.97 2.35
CA ALA A 141 -19.03 -17.09 1.96
C ALA A 141 -19.47 -16.19 3.12
N ASP A 142 -19.48 -16.75 4.33
CA ASP A 142 -19.79 -16.05 5.56
C ASP A 142 -18.67 -16.29 6.60
N TRP A 143 -18.17 -15.20 7.19
CA TRP A 143 -17.16 -15.28 8.24
C TRP A 143 -17.68 -15.93 9.51
N HIS A 144 -19.01 -15.96 9.74
CA HIS A 144 -19.61 -16.63 10.90
C HIS A 144 -19.29 -18.13 10.93
N GLU A 145 -19.09 -18.75 9.77
CA GLU A 145 -18.72 -20.17 9.64
C GLU A 145 -17.29 -20.44 10.12
N SER A 146 -16.43 -19.42 10.20
CA SER A 146 -15.08 -19.55 10.74
C SER A 146 -15.11 -19.81 12.24
N ALA A 147 -14.21 -20.67 12.72
CA ALA A 147 -13.95 -20.86 14.15
C ALA A 147 -13.27 -19.65 14.80
N LEU A 148 -12.72 -18.72 14.00
CA LEU A 148 -11.96 -17.54 14.45
C LEU A 148 -10.73 -17.88 15.31
N ASP A 149 -10.11 -19.02 15.04
CA ASP A 149 -8.86 -19.49 15.65
C ASP A 149 -7.60 -18.89 15.00
N HIS A 150 -7.77 -17.83 14.20
CA HIS A 150 -6.71 -17.26 13.40
C HIS A 150 -5.85 -16.30 14.23
N ASP A 151 -4.54 -16.21 13.92
CA ASP A 151 -3.62 -15.32 14.65
C ASP A 151 -3.88 -13.84 14.37
N LEU A 152 -4.48 -13.55 13.22
CA LEU A 152 -4.81 -12.20 12.75
C LEU A 152 -6.18 -12.20 12.08
N ILE A 153 -7.00 -11.19 12.36
CA ILE A 153 -8.30 -10.95 11.75
C ILE A 153 -8.33 -9.49 11.27
N VAL A 154 -8.49 -9.32 9.96
CA VAL A 154 -8.57 -8.01 9.32
C VAL A 154 -10.00 -7.74 8.86
N VAL A 155 -10.55 -6.59 9.26
CA VAL A 155 -11.86 -6.11 8.80
C VAL A 155 -11.67 -5.07 7.69
N ALA A 156 -11.86 -5.49 6.45
CA ALA A 156 -11.65 -4.71 5.23
C ALA A 156 -12.96 -4.43 4.47
N THR A 157 -14.05 -4.16 5.21
CA THR A 157 -15.39 -3.91 4.66
C THR A 157 -15.75 -2.42 4.66
N PRO A 158 -16.80 -1.99 3.94
CA PRO A 158 -17.34 -0.63 4.06
C PRO A 158 -17.66 -0.26 5.51
N LEU A 159 -17.44 1.02 5.88
CA LEU A 159 -17.48 1.51 7.27
C LEU A 159 -18.74 1.10 8.04
N ARG A 160 -19.92 1.15 7.40
CA ARG A 160 -21.19 0.76 8.04
C ARG A 160 -21.17 -0.70 8.49
N ILE A 161 -20.73 -1.58 7.60
CA ILE A 161 -20.67 -3.03 7.84
C ILE A 161 -19.54 -3.35 8.83
N ALA A 162 -18.42 -2.64 8.73
CA ALA A 162 -17.27 -2.86 9.60
C ALA A 162 -17.63 -2.72 11.09
N ASN A 163 -18.42 -1.70 11.46
CA ASN A 163 -18.83 -1.54 12.86
C ASN A 163 -19.67 -2.71 13.37
N GLU A 164 -20.63 -3.19 12.58
CA GLU A 164 -21.47 -4.35 12.92
C GLU A 164 -20.62 -5.61 13.10
N LEU A 165 -19.63 -5.82 12.22
CA LEU A 165 -18.68 -6.93 12.31
C LEU A 165 -17.82 -6.88 13.56
N LEU A 166 -17.30 -5.70 13.91
CA LEU A 166 -16.48 -5.53 15.11
C LEU A 166 -17.28 -5.85 16.39
N VAL A 167 -18.54 -5.41 16.47
CA VAL A 167 -19.45 -5.78 17.57
C VAL A 167 -19.69 -7.29 17.63
N ALA A 168 -19.94 -7.93 16.48
CA ALA A 168 -20.15 -9.37 16.42
C ALA A 168 -18.89 -10.17 16.78
N LEU A 169 -17.71 -9.71 16.38
CA LEU A 169 -16.42 -10.28 16.78
C LEU A 169 -16.20 -10.15 18.30
N ALA A 170 -16.58 -9.03 18.91
CA ALA A 170 -16.49 -8.84 20.36
C ALA A 170 -17.32 -9.85 21.15
N ALA A 171 -18.49 -10.25 20.65
CA ALA A 171 -19.31 -11.30 21.26
C ALA A 171 -18.62 -12.67 21.22
N ARG A 172 -17.80 -12.93 20.19
CA ARG A 172 -17.10 -14.22 19.99
C ARG A 172 -15.70 -14.27 20.61
N ARG A 173 -15.11 -13.11 20.96
CA ARG A 173 -13.83 -12.97 21.67
C ARG A 173 -12.67 -13.78 21.05
N PRO A 174 -12.37 -13.60 19.76
CA PRO A 174 -11.24 -14.31 19.17
C PRO A 174 -9.92 -13.87 19.82
N ARG A 175 -8.96 -14.81 19.90
CA ARG A 175 -7.67 -14.60 20.57
C ARG A 175 -6.65 -13.84 19.70
N GLY A 176 -6.79 -13.94 18.38
CA GLY A 176 -5.90 -13.28 17.44
C GLY A 176 -5.96 -11.76 17.51
N LEU A 177 -4.98 -11.11 16.90
CA LEU A 177 -5.01 -9.66 16.68
C LEU A 177 -6.18 -9.30 15.76
N ILE A 178 -6.93 -8.27 16.10
CA ILE A 178 -8.03 -7.74 15.28
C ILE A 178 -7.72 -6.29 14.92
N PHE A 179 -7.83 -5.94 13.64
CA PHE A 179 -7.86 -4.53 13.24
C PHE A 179 -8.73 -4.29 12.00
N ASP A 180 -9.28 -3.09 11.89
CA ASP A 180 -9.94 -2.60 10.68
C ASP A 180 -8.97 -1.84 9.76
N LEU A 181 -9.41 -1.62 8.51
CA LEU A 181 -8.74 -0.78 7.51
C LEU A 181 -9.51 0.51 7.19
N GLY A 182 -10.40 0.94 8.08
CA GLY A 182 -11.28 2.08 7.87
C GLY A 182 -10.52 3.39 7.73
N SER A 183 -10.92 4.21 6.76
CA SER A 183 -10.34 5.56 6.58
C SER A 183 -10.81 6.57 7.63
N LEU A 184 -11.92 6.26 8.33
CA LEU A 184 -12.48 7.04 9.43
C LEU A 184 -12.73 6.11 10.62
N LYS A 185 -12.53 6.60 11.84
CA LYS A 185 -12.66 5.81 13.08
C LYS A 185 -13.95 6.08 13.83
N THR A 186 -14.50 7.29 13.73
CA THR A 186 -15.75 7.69 14.38
C THR A 186 -16.89 6.70 14.09
N PRO A 187 -17.10 6.21 12.85
CA PRO A 187 -18.16 5.23 12.58
C PRO A 187 -17.95 3.86 13.21
N LEU A 188 -16.73 3.55 13.67
CA LEU A 188 -16.34 2.25 14.22
C LEU A 188 -16.25 2.26 15.75
N LEU A 189 -16.50 3.40 16.39
CA LEU A 189 -16.31 3.61 17.82
C LEU A 189 -17.00 2.54 18.68
N THR A 190 -18.25 2.21 18.37
CA THR A 190 -19.02 1.22 19.14
C THR A 190 -18.40 -0.18 19.03
N GLY A 191 -18.01 -0.60 17.83
CA GLY A 191 -17.37 -1.89 17.61
C GLY A 191 -15.98 -1.98 18.23
N LEU A 192 -15.17 -0.92 18.09
CA LEU A 192 -13.84 -0.86 18.71
C LEU A 192 -13.93 -0.87 20.25
N ALA A 193 -14.87 -0.12 20.83
CA ALA A 193 -15.13 -0.14 22.27
C ALA A 193 -15.58 -1.53 22.74
N ALA A 194 -16.51 -2.18 22.03
CA ALA A 194 -16.98 -3.52 22.36
C ALA A 194 -15.83 -4.55 22.38
N LEU A 195 -14.92 -4.49 21.41
CA LEU A 195 -13.74 -5.37 21.37
C LEU A 195 -12.80 -5.13 22.57
N ARG A 196 -12.56 -3.87 22.91
CA ARG A 196 -11.75 -3.50 24.08
C ARG A 196 -12.37 -4.01 25.38
N GLU A 197 -13.67 -3.76 25.59
CA GLU A 197 -14.40 -4.20 26.78
C GLU A 197 -14.47 -5.72 26.90
N ALA A 198 -14.52 -6.42 25.77
CA ALA A 198 -14.46 -7.87 25.71
C ALA A 198 -13.05 -8.44 25.96
N GLY A 199 -12.03 -7.58 26.11
CA GLY A 199 -10.64 -7.98 26.33
C GLY A 199 -9.94 -8.55 25.10
N CYS A 200 -10.42 -8.24 23.89
CA CYS A 200 -9.81 -8.70 22.65
C CYS A 200 -8.49 -7.96 22.38
N SER A 201 -7.56 -8.64 21.70
CA SER A 201 -6.34 -8.00 21.18
C SER A 201 -6.69 -7.14 19.96
N VAL A 202 -6.92 -5.84 20.16
CA VAL A 202 -7.47 -4.94 19.13
C VAL A 202 -6.67 -3.66 18.96
N THR A 203 -6.52 -3.22 17.72
CA THR A 203 -6.07 -1.88 17.31
C THR A 203 -6.83 -1.47 16.04
N SER A 204 -6.60 -0.27 15.51
CA SER A 204 -7.13 0.12 14.21
C SER A 204 -6.02 0.63 13.31
N VAL A 205 -6.08 0.28 12.02
CA VAL A 205 -5.04 0.60 11.04
C VAL A 205 -5.66 1.40 9.89
N HIS A 206 -5.01 2.47 9.47
CA HIS A 206 -5.38 3.24 8.30
C HIS A 206 -4.19 3.35 7.34
N PRO A 207 -4.15 2.52 6.30
CA PRO A 207 -3.23 2.71 5.18
C PRO A 207 -3.60 4.00 4.43
N MET A 208 -2.76 5.04 4.48
CA MET A 208 -3.00 6.33 3.80
C MET A 208 -2.61 6.28 2.31
N PHE A 209 -2.98 5.19 1.65
CA PHE A 209 -2.66 4.93 0.26
C PHE A 209 -3.72 4.01 -0.38
N GLY A 210 -3.78 4.03 -1.71
CA GLY A 210 -4.73 3.23 -2.47
C GLY A 210 -4.24 1.81 -2.75
N PRO A 211 -5.15 0.94 -3.23
CA PRO A 211 -4.89 -0.48 -3.46
C PRO A 211 -3.91 -0.77 -4.60
N ASP A 212 -3.65 0.22 -5.46
CA ASP A 212 -2.69 0.10 -6.57
C ASP A 212 -1.25 0.44 -6.12
N THR A 213 -1.01 0.54 -4.81
CA THR A 213 0.30 0.90 -4.25
C THR A 213 1.20 -0.32 -4.12
N GLU A 214 2.24 -0.37 -4.95
CA GLU A 214 3.26 -1.43 -4.88
C GLU A 214 4.45 -1.10 -3.97
N LEU A 215 4.81 0.19 -3.88
CA LEU A 215 5.92 0.70 -3.07
C LEU A 215 5.37 1.58 -1.96
N LEU A 216 5.67 1.22 -0.72
CA LEU A 216 5.23 1.92 0.47
C LEU A 216 6.13 3.08 0.88
N SER A 217 7.25 3.28 0.17
CA SER A 217 8.13 4.41 0.43
C SER A 217 7.42 5.77 0.25
N GLY A 218 7.50 6.62 1.28
CA GLY A 218 6.80 7.89 1.34
C GLY A 218 5.29 7.77 1.54
N ARG A 219 4.78 6.57 1.84
CA ARG A 219 3.41 6.32 2.27
C ARG A 219 3.35 6.25 3.78
N HIS A 220 2.17 6.51 4.32
CA HIS A 220 1.95 6.49 5.76
C HIS A 220 0.99 5.36 6.11
N VAL A 221 1.28 4.64 7.19
CA VAL A 221 0.34 3.72 7.84
C VAL A 221 0.08 4.28 9.23
N ILE A 222 -1.16 4.66 9.49
CA ILE A 222 -1.55 5.19 10.79
C ILE A 222 -2.11 4.05 11.64
N PHE A 223 -1.64 3.96 12.87
CA PHE A 223 -2.12 3.03 13.88
C PHE A 223 -2.80 3.84 14.98
N VAL A 224 -4.01 3.42 15.35
CA VAL A 224 -4.77 4.05 16.42
C VAL A 224 -4.57 3.24 17.69
N ASP A 225 -4.03 3.87 18.73
CA ASP A 225 -3.91 3.23 20.03
C ASP A 225 -5.30 3.07 20.66
N LEU A 226 -5.61 1.85 21.06
CA LEU A 226 -6.85 1.46 21.73
C LEU A 226 -6.55 0.94 23.15
N GLY A 227 -5.43 1.33 23.74
CA GLY A 227 -5.02 0.92 25.08
C GLY A 227 -4.60 -0.55 25.20
N HIS A 228 -4.27 -1.21 24.08
CA HIS A 228 -3.78 -2.58 24.04
C HIS A 228 -2.39 -2.62 23.36
N GLY A 229 -1.35 -2.25 24.11
CA GLY A 229 0.02 -2.08 23.56
C GLY A 229 0.55 -3.29 22.78
N GLY A 230 0.28 -4.51 23.24
CA GLY A 230 0.69 -5.72 22.53
C GLY A 230 -0.02 -5.93 21.18
N ALA A 231 -1.21 -5.35 20.98
CA ALA A 231 -1.93 -5.41 19.71
C ALA A 231 -1.37 -4.35 18.74
N LEU A 232 -1.12 -3.15 19.27
CA LEU A 232 -0.48 -2.05 18.55
C LEU A 232 0.90 -2.45 18.02
N ASP A 233 1.75 -3.02 18.87
CA ASP A 233 3.10 -3.44 18.47
C ASP A 233 3.07 -4.59 17.46
N GLN A 234 2.15 -5.55 17.61
CA GLN A 234 1.97 -6.60 16.61
C GLN A 234 1.53 -6.05 15.25
N ALA A 235 0.56 -5.13 15.22
CA ALA A 235 0.12 -4.51 13.98
C ALA A 235 1.23 -3.69 13.32
N ARG A 236 2.00 -2.91 14.10
CA ARG A 236 3.17 -2.17 13.61
C ARG A 236 4.24 -3.12 13.06
N GLY A 237 4.44 -4.25 13.72
CA GLY A 237 5.37 -5.30 13.29
C GLY A 237 5.10 -5.83 11.88
N LEU A 238 3.84 -5.84 11.43
CA LEU A 238 3.46 -6.24 10.06
C LEU A 238 4.06 -5.30 9.01
N PHE A 239 4.31 -4.04 9.33
CA PHE A 239 4.82 -3.05 8.38
C PHE A 239 6.28 -2.65 8.64
N ALA A 240 6.92 -3.19 9.67
CA ALA A 240 8.27 -2.81 10.07
C ALA A 240 9.36 -3.15 9.02
N SER A 241 9.13 -4.15 8.16
CA SER A 241 9.99 -4.48 7.00
C SER A 241 9.88 -3.47 5.86
N THR A 242 8.84 -2.65 5.84
CA THR A 242 8.52 -1.75 4.72
C THR A 242 9.25 -0.41 4.86
N MET A 243 9.17 0.43 3.82
CA MET A 243 9.60 1.83 3.85
C MET A 243 8.45 2.80 4.16
N ALA A 244 7.33 2.29 4.68
CA ALA A 244 6.22 3.13 5.13
C ALA A 244 6.60 3.91 6.40
N GLU A 245 6.10 5.14 6.49
CA GLU A 245 6.12 5.92 7.73
C GLU A 245 5.01 5.39 8.65
N LEU A 246 5.41 4.83 9.80
CA LEU A 246 4.48 4.24 10.78
C LEU A 246 4.14 5.29 11.85
N VAL A 247 2.91 5.80 11.79
CA VAL A 247 2.46 6.88 12.69
C VAL A 247 1.50 6.31 13.71
N VAL A 248 1.71 6.62 14.99
CA VAL A 248 0.78 6.26 16.08
C VAL A 248 0.08 7.52 16.55
N MET A 249 -1.23 7.45 16.76
CA MET A 249 -2.02 8.54 17.32
C MET A 249 -3.26 8.02 18.05
N GLU A 250 -3.90 8.89 18.82
CA GLU A 250 -5.17 8.60 19.48
C GLU A 250 -6.34 8.68 18.49
N LEU A 251 -7.48 8.08 18.87
CA LEU A 251 -8.64 7.98 17.99
C LEU A 251 -9.22 9.36 17.63
N GLU A 252 -9.39 10.24 18.61
CA GLU A 252 -9.92 11.59 18.41
C GLU A 252 -8.98 12.44 17.55
N GLU A 253 -7.67 12.25 17.73
CA GLU A 253 -6.64 12.95 16.93
C GLU A 253 -6.68 12.49 15.47
N HIS A 254 -6.79 11.17 15.24
CA HIS A 254 -6.90 10.60 13.89
C HIS A 254 -8.02 11.26 13.10
N ASP A 255 -9.27 11.19 13.58
CA ASP A 255 -10.40 11.68 12.79
C ASP A 255 -10.35 13.20 12.56
N ARG A 256 -9.86 13.95 13.56
CA ARG A 256 -9.64 15.39 13.41
C ARG A 256 -8.63 15.70 12.31
N LEU A 257 -7.47 15.04 12.29
CA LEU A 257 -6.43 15.29 11.30
C LEU A 257 -6.83 14.77 9.90
N ILE A 258 -7.47 13.61 9.84
CA ILE A 258 -7.95 13.03 8.58
C ILE A 258 -9.06 13.89 7.95
N ALA A 259 -9.90 14.54 8.75
CA ALA A 259 -10.87 15.50 8.25
C ALA A 259 -10.19 16.66 7.48
N PHE A 260 -9.03 17.14 7.94
CA PHE A 260 -8.25 18.13 7.19
C PHE A 260 -7.61 17.52 5.94
N VAL A 261 -6.94 16.37 6.06
CA VAL A 261 -6.17 15.79 4.95
C VAL A 261 -7.05 15.28 3.82
N LEU A 262 -8.01 14.39 4.14
CA LEU A 262 -8.91 13.79 3.15
C LEU A 262 -10.14 14.65 2.91
N GLY A 263 -10.72 15.24 3.96
CA GLY A 263 -11.94 16.02 3.84
C GLY A 263 -11.78 17.28 2.99
N LEU A 264 -10.69 18.03 3.14
CA LEU A 264 -10.44 19.20 2.29
C LEU A 264 -10.19 18.82 0.84
N SER A 265 -9.42 17.75 0.59
CA SER A 265 -9.15 17.28 -0.76
C SER A 265 -10.43 16.84 -1.47
N HIS A 266 -11.33 16.14 -0.77
CA HIS A 266 -12.64 15.78 -1.31
C HIS A 266 -13.54 17.01 -1.50
N ALA A 267 -13.55 17.94 -0.55
CA ALA A 267 -14.33 19.17 -0.67
C ALA A 267 -13.90 20.01 -1.88
N LEU A 268 -12.59 20.15 -2.12
CA LEU A 268 -12.05 20.80 -3.31
C LEU A 268 -12.49 20.09 -4.60
N ASN A 269 -12.42 18.77 -4.64
CA ASN A 269 -12.85 17.98 -5.80
C ASN A 269 -14.37 18.09 -6.05
N ILE A 270 -15.18 18.10 -4.98
CA ILE A 270 -16.63 18.30 -5.09
C ILE A 270 -16.92 19.71 -5.60
N ALA A 271 -16.30 20.75 -5.03
CA ALA A 271 -16.46 22.12 -5.47
C ALA A 271 -16.06 22.30 -6.95
N PHE A 272 -14.94 21.70 -7.36
CA PHE A 272 -14.50 21.68 -8.75
C PHE A 272 -15.50 20.98 -9.67
N PHE A 273 -15.97 19.79 -9.29
CA PHE A 273 -16.95 19.03 -10.06
C PHE A 273 -18.29 19.77 -10.17
N THR A 274 -18.77 20.35 -9.08
CA THR A 274 -20.00 21.15 -9.05
C THR A 274 -19.87 22.37 -9.97
N ALA A 275 -18.76 23.12 -9.88
CA ALA A 275 -18.51 24.27 -10.76
C ALA A 275 -18.47 23.85 -12.25
N LEU A 276 -17.87 22.70 -12.56
CA LEU A 276 -17.81 22.16 -13.92
C LEU A 276 -19.18 21.69 -14.42
N ALA A 277 -19.98 21.05 -13.57
CA ALA A 277 -21.31 20.59 -13.90
C ALA A 277 -22.28 21.77 -14.13
N GLU A 278 -22.12 22.84 -13.35
CA GLU A 278 -22.95 24.06 -13.43
C GLU A 278 -22.50 25.03 -14.52
N SER A 279 -21.27 24.93 -15.05
CA SER A 279 -20.76 25.86 -16.07
C SER A 279 -21.44 25.73 -17.43
N GLY A 280 -22.19 24.65 -17.66
CA GLY A 280 -22.85 24.37 -18.95
C GLY A 280 -21.90 24.01 -20.09
N GLU A 281 -20.62 23.79 -19.79
CA GLU A 281 -19.61 23.44 -20.80
C GLU A 281 -19.70 21.96 -21.19
N ALA A 282 -19.60 21.68 -22.49
CA ALA A 282 -19.65 20.32 -22.97
C ALA A 282 -18.35 19.57 -22.61
N VAL A 283 -18.45 18.47 -21.86
CA VAL A 283 -17.31 17.59 -21.49
C VAL A 283 -16.40 17.24 -22.67
N PRO A 284 -16.91 16.91 -23.89
CA PRO A 284 -16.05 16.63 -25.03
C PRO A 284 -15.26 17.84 -25.56
N ARG A 285 -15.70 19.07 -25.27
CA ARG A 285 -15.01 20.31 -25.66
C ARG A 285 -13.86 20.60 -24.69
N LEU A 286 -14.11 20.43 -23.40
CA LEU A 286 -13.11 20.60 -22.34
C LEU A 286 -11.99 19.55 -22.45
N ALA A 287 -12.32 18.29 -22.75
CA ALA A 287 -11.33 17.22 -22.93
C ALA A 287 -10.41 17.41 -24.14
N ARG A 288 -10.77 18.28 -25.11
CA ARG A 288 -9.89 18.64 -26.24
C ARG A 288 -8.91 19.77 -25.91
N MET A 289 -9.06 20.40 -24.74
CA MET A 289 -8.27 21.55 -24.30
C MET A 289 -7.26 21.21 -23.21
N SER A 290 -7.25 19.97 -22.69
CA SER A 290 -6.38 19.48 -21.62
C SER A 290 -5.44 18.37 -22.11
#